data_AF-A0A2E9XBJ5-F1
#
_entry.id   AF-A0A2E9XBJ5-F1
#
_cell.length_a   1.000
_cell.length_b   1.000
_cell.length_c   1.000
_cell.angle_alpha   90.00
_cell.angle_beta   90.00
_cell.angle_gamma   90.00
#
_symmetry.space_group_name_H-M   'P 1'
#
loop_
_entity.id
_entity.type
_entity.pdbx_description
1 polymer ?
#
loop_
_entity_poly.entity_id
_entity_poly.type
_entity_poly.pdbx_seq_one_letter_code
_entity_poly.pdbx_strand_id
1 'polypeptide(L)'
;MSDEKLVEYRRSIDNIDAALIHILAERFRITQAVGQYKAAKGLAPADVSRESSQIKRLRGLAEEAGLDPEFSEKFLRFVIDEVIHHHERIAEKPHGQD
;
A
#
# COMPACT_ATOMS: atom_id res chain seq x y z
N MET A 1 20.93 -19.79 -27.46
CA MET A 1 19.73 -19.13 -28.02
C MET A 1 18.82 -18.81 -26.84
N SER A 2 18.26 -17.61 -26.76
CA SER A 2 17.28 -17.27 -25.71
C SER A 2 15.98 -18.02 -25.97
N ASP A 3 15.36 -18.53 -24.91
CA ASP A 3 14.00 -19.09 -24.98
C ASP A 3 13.01 -17.94 -25.24
N GLU A 4 12.45 -17.89 -26.44
CA GLU A 4 11.55 -16.82 -26.88
C GLU A 4 10.27 -16.73 -26.04
N LYS A 5 9.75 -17.87 -25.56
CA LYS A 5 8.54 -17.89 -24.74
C LYS A 5 8.81 -17.31 -23.36
N LEU A 6 9.98 -17.62 -22.80
CA LEU A 6 10.42 -17.02 -21.53
C LEU A 6 10.58 -15.50 -21.64
N VAL A 7 11.09 -15.00 -22.77
CA VAL A 7 11.21 -13.55 -23.02
C VAL A 7 9.84 -12.88 -23.08
N GLU A 8 8.86 -13.50 -23.74
CA GLU A 8 7.48 -13.01 -23.80
C GLU A 8 6.84 -12.93 -22.40
N TYR A 9 6.99 -13.97 -21.58
CA TYR A 9 6.46 -13.98 -20.22
C TYR A 9 7.08 -12.89 -19.35
N ARG A 10 8.40 -12.68 -19.45
CA ARG A 10 9.08 -11.62 -18.69
C ARG A 10 8.59 -10.23 -19.09
N ARG A 11 8.37 -9.99 -20.38
CA ARG A 11 7.79 -8.72 -20.83
C ARG A 11 6.41 -8.46 -20.24
N SER A 12 5.57 -9.50 -20.14
CA SER A 12 4.26 -9.39 -19.49
C SER A 12 4.39 -9.10 -17.99
N ILE A 13 5.34 -9.72 -17.30
CA ILE A 13 5.66 -9.44 -15.88
C ILE A 13 6.10 -7.98 -15.71
N ASP A 14 7.04 -7.51 -16.53
CA ASP A 14 7.55 -6.13 -16.45
C ASP A 14 6.41 -5.09 -16.61
N ASN A 15 5.45 -5.36 -17.49
CA ASN A 15 4.28 -4.50 -17.67
C ASN A 15 3.35 -4.50 -16.44
N ILE A 16 3.15 -5.66 -15.80
CA ILE A 16 2.36 -5.78 -14.57
C ILE A 16 3.06 -5.03 -13.44
N ASP A 17 4.37 -5.20 -13.30
CA ASP A 17 5.17 -4.54 -12.27
C ASP A 17 5.11 -3.01 -12.41
N ALA A 18 5.21 -2.49 -13.63
CA ALA A 18 5.04 -1.05 -13.89
C ALA A 18 3.65 -0.55 -13.43
N ALA A 19 2.59 -1.30 -13.76
CA ALA A 19 1.23 -0.96 -13.31
C ALA A 19 1.09 -1.00 -11.79
N LEU A 20 1.66 -2.01 -11.12
CA LEU A 20 1.67 -2.13 -9.67
C LEU A 20 2.34 -0.93 -9.00
N ILE A 21 3.50 -0.49 -9.52
CA ILE A 21 4.20 0.69 -9.00
C ILE A 21 3.36 1.96 -9.14
N HIS A 22 2.71 2.18 -10.29
CA HIS A 22 1.85 3.34 -10.48
C HIS A 22 0.62 3.33 -9.56
N ILE A 23 0.00 2.16 -9.35
CA ILE A 23 -1.13 2.01 -8.43
C ILE A 23 -0.70 2.29 -6.99
N LEU A 24 0.46 1.75 -6.57
CA LEU A 24 1.00 2.00 -5.24
C LEU A 24 1.33 3.48 -5.04
N ALA A 25 1.96 4.13 -6.02
CA ALA A 25 2.28 5.56 -5.95
C ALA A 25 1.01 6.40 -5.70
N GLU A 26 -0.07 6.12 -6.43
CA GLU A 26 -1.35 6.81 -6.23
C GLU A 26 -1.98 6.52 -4.86
N ARG A 27 -1.92 5.25 -4.42
CA ARG A 27 -2.37 4.88 -3.07
C ARG A 27 -1.61 5.64 -1.99
N PHE A 28 -0.28 5.72 -2.11
CA PHE A 28 0.58 6.43 -1.15
C PHE A 28 0.33 7.94 -1.15
N ARG A 29 0.09 8.54 -2.32
CA ARG A 29 -0.30 9.96 -2.44
C ARG A 29 -1.57 10.25 -1.64
N ILE A 30 -2.59 9.40 -1.77
CA ILE A 30 -3.85 9.55 -1.04
C ILE A 30 -3.63 9.34 0.47
N THR A 31 -2.86 8.33 0.88
CA THR A 31 -2.60 8.11 2.31
C THR A 31 -1.79 9.23 2.93
N GLN A 32 -0.85 9.86 2.22
CA GLN A 32 -0.18 11.07 2.71
C GLN A 32 -1.16 12.22 2.97
N ALA A 33 -2.13 12.44 2.07
CA ALA A 33 -3.18 13.42 2.27
C ALA A 33 -4.06 13.08 3.49
N VAL A 34 -4.35 11.78 3.72
CA VAL A 34 -5.03 11.31 4.94
C VAL A 34 -4.20 11.61 6.18
N GLY A 35 -2.89 11.36 6.15
CA GLY A 35 -1.96 11.68 7.24
C GLY A 35 -1.95 13.17 7.59
N GLN A 36 -1.84 14.04 6.57
CA GLN A 36 -1.93 15.49 6.74
C GLN A 36 -3.27 15.92 7.35
N TYR A 37 -4.37 15.36 6.84
CA TYR A 37 -5.71 15.62 7.38
C TYR A 37 -5.83 15.18 8.84
N LYS A 38 -5.35 13.98 9.19
CA LYS A 38 -5.35 13.47 10.56
C LYS A 38 -4.54 14.38 11.49
N ALA A 39 -3.33 14.76 11.09
CA ALA A 39 -2.47 15.67 11.85
C ALA A 39 -3.15 17.03 12.08
N ALA A 40 -3.72 17.63 11.04
CA ALA A 40 -4.44 18.91 11.14
C ALA A 40 -5.68 18.85 12.06
N LYS A 41 -6.27 17.66 12.24
CA LYS A 41 -7.42 17.42 13.12
C LYS A 41 -7.05 16.85 14.49
N GLY A 42 -5.75 16.67 14.79
CA GLY A 42 -5.30 16.06 16.04
C GLY A 42 -5.73 14.58 16.19
N LEU A 43 -5.97 13.90 15.08
CA LEU A 43 -6.35 12.48 15.06
C LEU A 43 -5.12 11.58 15.10
N ALA A 44 -5.26 10.40 15.71
CA ALA A 44 -4.19 9.42 15.78
C ALA A 44 -3.74 8.93 14.38
N PRO A 45 -2.41 8.84 14.14
CA PRO A 45 -1.83 8.26 12.92
C PRO A 45 -2.37 6.86 12.59
N ALA A 46 -2.42 5.98 13.59
CA ALA A 46 -2.92 4.61 13.52
C ALA A 46 -4.42 4.51 13.90
N ASP A 47 -5.10 3.51 13.35
CA ASP A 47 -6.48 3.17 13.67
C ASP A 47 -6.68 1.65 13.53
N VAL A 48 -6.57 0.95 14.67
CA VAL A 48 -6.60 -0.52 14.76
C VAL A 48 -7.89 -1.11 14.17
N SER A 49 -9.03 -0.42 14.35
CA SER A 49 -10.31 -0.89 13.81
C SER A 49 -10.30 -0.80 12.27
N ARG A 50 -9.82 0.34 11.76
CA ARG A 50 -9.69 0.53 10.31
C ARG A 50 -8.70 -0.45 9.69
N GLU A 51 -7.55 -0.70 10.31
CA GLU A 51 -6.53 -1.65 9.84
C GLU A 51 -7.08 -3.07 9.79
N SER A 52 -7.74 -3.51 10.85
CA SER A 52 -8.39 -4.83 10.92
C SER A 52 -9.44 -5.01 9.81
N SER A 53 -10.23 -3.97 9.53
CA SER A 53 -11.22 -4.00 8.43
C SER A 53 -10.57 -4.09 7.04
N GLN A 54 -9.41 -3.41 6.85
CA GLN A 54 -8.69 -3.45 5.58
C GLN A 54 -8.10 -4.83 5.34
N ILE A 55 -7.44 -5.42 6.35
CA ILE A 55 -6.87 -6.77 6.25
C ILE A 55 -7.96 -7.78 5.90
N LYS A 56 -9.09 -7.78 6.62
CA LYS A 56 -10.20 -8.71 6.35
C LYS A 56 -10.73 -8.56 4.92
N ARG A 57 -10.98 -7.32 4.47
CA ARG A 57 -11.50 -7.06 3.12
C ARG A 57 -10.53 -7.51 2.04
N LEU A 58 -9.25 -7.19 2.20
CA LEU A 58 -8.23 -7.47 1.18
C LEU A 58 -7.86 -8.96 1.14
N ARG A 59 -7.95 -9.69 2.26
CA ARG A 59 -7.91 -11.16 2.26
C ARG A 59 -9.02 -11.77 1.42
N GLY A 60 -10.26 -11.28 1.56
CA GLY A 60 -11.37 -11.75 0.71
C GLY A 60 -11.14 -11.49 -0.77
N LEU A 61 -10.62 -10.31 -1.13
CA LEU A 61 -10.25 -9.99 -2.51
C LEU A 61 -9.13 -10.88 -3.06
N ALA A 62 -8.16 -11.25 -2.22
CA ALA A 62 -7.11 -12.18 -2.60
C ALA A 62 -7.65 -13.58 -2.90
N GLU A 63 -8.53 -14.09 -2.03
CA GLU A 63 -9.22 -15.38 -2.23
C GLU A 63 -10.01 -15.38 -3.54
N GLU A 64 -10.80 -14.32 -3.81
CA GLU A 64 -11.57 -14.15 -5.05
C GLU A 64 -10.68 -14.08 -6.30
N ALA A 65 -9.49 -13.49 -6.18
CA ALA A 65 -8.53 -13.37 -7.28
C ALA A 65 -7.65 -14.63 -7.47
N GLY A 66 -7.79 -15.65 -6.62
CA GLY A 66 -6.93 -16.84 -6.64
C GLY A 66 -5.49 -16.58 -6.17
N LEU A 67 -5.27 -15.50 -5.40
CA LEU A 67 -3.99 -15.18 -4.78
C LEU A 67 -3.93 -15.79 -3.38
N ASP A 68 -2.76 -16.32 -3.00
CA ASP A 68 -2.56 -16.89 -1.66
C ASP A 68 -2.91 -15.86 -0.56
N PRO A 69 -3.89 -16.17 0.32
CA PRO A 69 -4.32 -15.25 1.37
C PRO A 69 -3.22 -14.95 2.39
N GLU A 70 -2.29 -15.88 2.65
CA GLU A 70 -1.18 -15.65 3.57
C GLU A 70 -0.15 -14.67 2.99
N PHE A 71 0.27 -14.89 1.74
CA PHE A 71 1.10 -13.94 1.01
C PHE A 71 0.45 -12.55 0.96
N SER A 72 -0.84 -12.51 0.62
CA SER A 72 -1.60 -11.28 0.52
C SER A 72 -1.60 -10.53 1.85
N GLU A 73 -1.89 -11.21 2.95
CA GLU A 73 -1.85 -10.57 4.27
C GLU A 73 -0.47 -9.99 4.60
N LYS A 74 0.61 -10.72 4.33
CA LYS A 74 1.99 -10.23 4.57
C LYS A 74 2.27 -8.96 3.76
N PHE A 75 1.95 -8.96 2.48
CA PHE A 75 2.12 -7.80 1.61
C PHE A 75 1.30 -6.60 2.10
N LEU A 76 0.05 -6.84 2.51
CA LEU A 76 -0.84 -5.80 2.99
C LEU A 76 -0.41 -5.19 4.31
N ARG A 77 0.09 -6.00 5.24
CA ARG A 77 0.68 -5.54 6.50
C ARG A 77 1.87 -4.62 6.22
N PHE A 78 2.78 -5.05 5.35
CA PHE A 78 3.90 -4.21 4.92
C PHE A 78 3.45 -2.84 4.38
N VAL A 79 2.45 -2.80 3.50
CA VAL A 79 1.93 -1.55 2.94
C VAL A 79 1.23 -0.69 4.00
N ILE A 80 0.53 -1.29 4.96
CA ILE A 80 -0.14 -0.57 6.06
C ILE A 80 0.89 0.03 7.02
N ASP A 81 1.90 -0.75 7.41
CA ASP A 81 2.96 -0.31 8.32
C ASP A 81 3.71 0.89 7.76
N GLU A 82 4.04 0.87 6.46
CA GLU A 82 4.69 2.00 5.77
C GLU A 82 3.80 3.27 5.75
N VAL A 83 2.48 3.11 5.65
CA VAL A 83 1.55 4.24 5.72
C VAL A 83 1.49 4.83 7.13
N ILE A 84 1.44 3.98 8.16
CA ILE A 84 1.41 4.43 9.56
C ILE A 84 2.70 5.18 9.87
N HIS A 85 3.85 4.65 9.48
CA HIS A 85 5.13 5.32 9.66
C HIS A 85 5.17 6.70 8.99
N HIS A 86 4.61 6.83 7.78
CA HIS A 86 4.46 8.15 7.14
C HIS A 86 3.54 9.10 7.91
N HIS A 87 2.43 8.61 8.45
CA HIS A 87 1.53 9.44 9.25
C HIS A 87 2.19 9.93 10.55
N GLU A 88 2.96 9.07 11.22
CA GLU A 88 3.73 9.43 12.42
C GLU A 88 4.71 10.57 12.09
N ARG A 89 5.49 10.42 11.02
CA ARG A 89 6.42 11.47 10.55
C ARG A 89 5.74 12.79 10.19
N ILE A 90 4.52 12.74 9.64
CA ILE A 90 3.74 13.95 9.35
C ILE A 90 3.26 14.59 10.66
N ALA A 91 2.82 13.80 11.62
CA ALA A 91 2.37 14.29 12.93
C ALA A 91 3.53 14.90 13.75
N GLU A 92 4.75 14.37 13.62
CA GLU A 92 5.98 14.91 14.24
C GLU A 92 6.45 16.23 13.60
N LYS A 93 5.98 16.57 12.40
CA LYS A 93 6.30 17.83 11.69
C LYS A 93 5.10 18.79 11.65
N PRO A 94 4.55 19.25 12.79
CA PRO A 94 3.50 20.25 12.76
C PRO A 94 4.05 21.56 12.16
N HIS A 95 3.25 22.20 11.29
CA HIS A 95 3.58 23.40 10.53
C HIS A 95 4.29 24.47 11.37
N GLY A 96 5.53 24.80 10.98
CA GLY A 96 6.33 25.85 11.61
C GLY A 96 7.70 26.10 10.99
N GLN A 97 7.98 25.67 9.76
CA GLN A 97 9.17 26.05 9.01
C GLN A 97 8.83 26.15 7.51
N ASP A 98 8.41 27.34 7.11
CA ASP A 98 8.70 27.97 5.80
C ASP A 98 9.11 29.42 6.10
#